data_AF-A0A2T4AV95-F1
#
_entry.id   AF-A0A2T4AV95-F1
#
_cell.length_a   1.000
_cell.length_b   1.000
_cell.length_c   1.000
_cell.angle_alpha   90.00
_cell.angle_beta   90.00
_cell.angle_gamma   90.00
#
_symmetry.space_group_name_H-M   'P 1'
#
loop_
_entity.id
_entity.type
_entity.pdbx_description
1 polymer ?
#
loop_
_entity_poly.entity_id
_entity_poly.type
_entity_poly.pdbx_seq_one_letter_code
_entity_poly.pdbx_strand_id
1 'polypeptide(L)'
;MVNTSTVVTASVATVATGLVAYAVYFDYKRRKDSEFRRNLRRNERKQVRAEKEEAEASTQRLRGLIKAKVDEAKEEGFPVGVEEREAFFNEQVMTGEMLSQDRMDEPLHVAILRTDKSKKADSISFSDVASKMIDSALAFYKGLKVYPAPGDLIKIYDSTVPKPILDILADMIAYDGDISIRTRPSSAGINLGDIPSVGLD
;
A
#
# COMPACT_ATOMS: atom_id res chain seq x y z
N MET A 1 40.33 27.00 -40.06
CA MET A 1 39.71 26.46 -38.83
C MET A 1 38.31 26.00 -39.20
N VAL A 2 37.98 24.73 -38.96
CA VAL A 2 36.61 24.23 -39.21
C VAL A 2 35.72 24.72 -38.07
N ASN A 3 34.57 25.32 -38.37
CA ASN A 3 33.67 25.85 -37.34
C ASN A 3 33.02 24.70 -36.56
N THR A 4 33.03 24.78 -35.24
CA THR A 4 32.40 23.80 -34.33
C THR A 4 30.92 23.60 -34.66
N SER A 5 30.21 24.66 -35.05
CA SER A 5 28.83 24.60 -35.52
C SER A 5 28.65 23.70 -36.75
N THR A 6 29.62 23.67 -37.66
CA THR A 6 29.58 22.81 -38.86
C THR A 6 29.74 21.34 -38.48
N VAL A 7 30.64 21.04 -37.53
CA VAL A 7 30.85 19.67 -37.03
C VAL A 7 29.62 19.16 -36.28
N VAL A 8 29.01 20.00 -35.43
CA VAL A 8 27.78 19.65 -34.70
C VAL A 8 26.59 19.46 -35.65
N THR A 9 26.44 20.32 -36.64
CA THR A 9 25.33 20.20 -37.61
C THR A 9 25.47 18.92 -38.44
N ALA A 10 26.68 18.62 -38.91
CA ALA A 10 26.96 17.41 -39.66
C ALA A 10 26.70 16.14 -38.83
N SER A 11 27.09 16.13 -37.55
CA SER A 11 26.86 14.98 -36.67
C SER A 11 25.38 14.76 -36.36
N VAL A 12 24.63 15.82 -36.05
CA VAL A 12 23.17 15.75 -35.83
C VAL A 12 22.45 15.27 -37.08
N ALA A 13 22.80 15.79 -38.26
CA ALA A 13 22.21 15.36 -39.53
C ALA A 13 22.45 13.87 -39.81
N THR A 14 23.65 13.36 -39.48
CA THR A 14 24.00 11.95 -39.67
C THR A 14 23.20 11.04 -38.73
N VAL A 15 23.07 11.41 -37.45
CA VAL A 15 22.26 10.67 -36.46
C VAL A 15 20.78 10.67 -36.85
N ALA A 16 20.24 11.83 -37.22
CA ALA A 16 18.84 11.96 -37.63
C ALA A 16 18.55 11.08 -38.87
N THR A 17 19.43 11.08 -39.86
CA THR A 17 19.29 10.24 -41.06
C THR A 17 19.31 8.75 -40.71
N GLY A 18 20.21 8.33 -39.80
CA GLY A 18 20.27 6.96 -39.30
C GLY A 18 19.00 6.52 -38.58
N LEU A 19 18.41 7.40 -37.77
CA LEU A 19 17.14 7.12 -37.08
C LEU A 19 15.96 6.98 -38.06
N VAL A 20 15.88 7.85 -39.07
CA VAL A 20 14.84 7.78 -40.12
C VAL A 20 14.99 6.49 -40.93
N ALA A 21 16.21 6.15 -41.35
CA ALA A 21 16.48 4.90 -42.07
C ALA A 21 16.11 3.67 -41.21
N TYR A 22 16.45 3.68 -39.91
CA TYR A 22 16.08 2.62 -38.98
C TYR A 22 14.57 2.50 -38.81
N ALA A 23 13.83 3.62 -38.72
CA ALA A 23 12.38 3.60 -38.62
C ALA A 23 11.72 2.96 -39.85
N VAL A 24 12.20 3.28 -41.06
CA VAL A 24 11.71 2.67 -42.31
C VAL A 24 12.03 1.16 -42.35
N TYR A 25 13.26 0.77 -42.01
CA TYR A 25 13.65 -0.65 -41.91
C TYR A 25 12.80 -1.41 -40.89
N PHE A 26 12.52 -0.79 -39.74
CA PHE A 26 11.74 -1.37 -38.66
C PHE A 26 10.27 -1.60 -39.05
N ASP A 27 9.61 -0.64 -39.73
CA ASP A 27 8.23 -0.84 -40.23
C ASP A 27 8.15 -1.93 -41.30
N TYR A 28 9.14 -2.01 -42.20
CA TYR A 28 9.23 -3.09 -43.19
C TYR A 28 9.33 -4.46 -42.50
N LYS A 29 10.25 -4.60 -41.53
CA LYS A 29 10.43 -5.85 -40.76
C LYS A 29 9.19 -6.21 -39.95
N ARG A 30 8.51 -5.21 -39.37
CA ARG A 30 7.25 -5.40 -38.62
C ARG A 30 6.12 -6.01 -39.45
N ARG A 31 6.02 -5.67 -40.75
CA ARG A 31 4.93 -6.14 -41.62
C ARG A 31 5.21 -7.48 -42.30
N LYS A 32 6.46 -7.76 -42.67
CA LYS A 32 6.81 -8.89 -43.55
C LYS A 32 7.36 -10.13 -42.83
N ASP A 33 7.83 -10.00 -41.59
CA ASP A 33 8.46 -11.11 -40.87
C ASP A 33 7.55 -11.67 -39.75
N SER A 34 7.17 -12.95 -39.87
CA SER A 34 6.32 -13.65 -38.89
C SER A 34 7.04 -13.92 -37.57
N GLU A 35 8.33 -14.24 -37.61
CA GLU A 35 9.17 -14.49 -36.43
C GLU A 35 9.36 -13.20 -35.63
N PHE A 36 9.64 -12.09 -36.33
CA PHE A 36 9.78 -10.78 -35.69
C PHE A 36 8.50 -10.34 -34.95
N ARG A 37 7.32 -10.51 -35.56
CA ARG A 37 6.03 -10.23 -34.91
C ARG A 37 5.77 -11.12 -33.69
N ARG A 38 6.15 -12.39 -33.77
CA ARG A 38 5.99 -13.35 -32.68
C ARG A 38 6.91 -13.03 -31.51
N ASN A 39 8.15 -12.62 -31.79
CA ASN A 39 9.11 -12.18 -30.78
C ASN A 39 8.70 -10.85 -30.13
N LEU A 40 8.16 -9.89 -30.89
CA LEU A 40 7.61 -8.65 -30.31
C LEU A 40 6.49 -8.94 -29.31
N ARG A 41 5.50 -9.74 -29.70
CA ARG A 41 4.41 -10.18 -28.79
C ARG A 41 4.92 -10.97 -27.59
N ARG A 42 5.96 -11.79 -27.77
CA ARG A 42 6.57 -12.55 -26.67
C ARG A 42 7.28 -11.63 -25.69
N ASN A 43 7.98 -10.60 -26.18
CA ASN A 43 8.67 -9.63 -25.34
C ASN A 43 7.68 -8.72 -24.60
N GLU A 44 6.64 -8.22 -25.27
CA GLU A 44 5.54 -7.48 -24.61
C GLU A 44 4.87 -8.34 -23.53
N ARG A 45 4.52 -9.58 -23.84
CA ARG A 45 3.95 -10.50 -22.84
C ARG A 45 4.90 -10.80 -21.69
N LYS A 46 6.21 -10.88 -21.96
CA LYS A 46 7.23 -11.06 -20.91
C LYS A 46 7.34 -9.83 -20.03
N GLN A 47 7.29 -8.63 -20.61
CA GLN A 47 7.32 -7.37 -19.85
C GLN A 47 6.07 -7.23 -18.99
N VAL A 48 4.88 -7.45 -19.54
CA VAL A 48 3.62 -7.42 -18.76
C VAL A 48 3.62 -8.47 -17.64
N ARG A 49 4.18 -9.67 -17.90
CA ARG A 49 4.34 -10.69 -16.85
C ARG A 49 5.35 -10.27 -15.79
N ALA A 50 6.47 -9.69 -16.18
CA ALA A 50 7.50 -9.22 -15.27
C ALA A 50 7.00 -8.07 -14.40
N GLU A 51 6.30 -7.08 -14.98
CA GLU A 51 5.67 -5.98 -14.24
C GLU A 51 4.64 -6.50 -13.23
N LYS A 52 3.82 -7.49 -13.63
CA LYS A 52 2.85 -8.13 -12.73
C LYS A 52 3.55 -8.91 -11.62
N GLU A 53 4.60 -9.67 -11.94
CA GLU A 53 5.40 -10.44 -10.97
C GLU A 53 6.15 -9.52 -10.00
N GLU A 54 6.67 -8.38 -10.46
CA GLU A 54 7.31 -7.36 -9.63
C GLU A 54 6.30 -6.66 -8.72
N ALA A 55 5.10 -6.33 -9.23
CA ALA A 55 4.02 -5.79 -8.43
C ALA A 55 3.56 -6.79 -7.35
N GLU A 56 3.37 -8.05 -7.70
CA GLU A 56 3.05 -9.12 -6.74
C GLU A 56 4.19 -9.36 -5.74
N ALA A 57 5.45 -9.33 -6.17
CA ALA A 57 6.60 -9.48 -5.28
C ALA A 57 6.73 -8.29 -4.33
N SER A 58 6.47 -7.06 -4.80
CA SER A 58 6.52 -5.86 -3.95
C SER A 58 5.42 -5.87 -2.88
N THR A 59 4.20 -6.26 -3.24
CA THR A 59 3.09 -6.43 -2.29
C THR A 59 3.36 -7.56 -1.30
N GLN A 60 3.95 -8.66 -1.75
CA GLN A 60 4.38 -9.75 -0.85
C GLN A 60 5.47 -9.31 0.12
N ARG A 61 6.46 -8.53 -0.34
CA ARG A 61 7.52 -7.96 0.53
C ARG A 61 6.93 -7.04 1.59
N LEU A 62 6.03 -6.14 1.19
CA LEU A 62 5.34 -5.24 2.12
C LEU A 62 4.57 -6.03 3.18
N ARG A 63 3.81 -7.04 2.77
CA ARG A 63 3.09 -7.94 3.70
C ARG A 63 4.03 -8.70 4.63
N GLY A 64 5.19 -9.12 4.15
CA GLY A 64 6.23 -9.74 4.99
C GLY A 64 6.73 -8.79 6.08
N LEU A 65 6.97 -7.52 5.73
CA LEU A 65 7.38 -6.49 6.69
C LEU A 65 6.29 -6.21 7.73
N ILE A 66 5.04 -6.09 7.30
CA ILE A 66 3.89 -5.89 8.19
C ILE A 66 3.78 -7.03 9.20
N LYS A 67 3.89 -8.29 8.74
CA LYS A 67 3.86 -9.47 9.63
C LYS A 67 4.99 -9.46 10.65
N ALA A 68 6.22 -9.17 10.21
CA ALA A 68 7.37 -9.10 11.10
C ALA A 68 7.18 -8.05 12.21
N LYS A 69 6.66 -6.86 11.87
CA LYS A 69 6.33 -5.81 12.85
C LYS A 69 5.22 -6.23 13.82
N VAL A 70 4.21 -6.96 13.35
CA VAL A 70 3.14 -7.48 14.22
C VAL A 70 3.66 -8.54 15.16
N ASP A 71 4.52 -9.45 14.68
CA ASP A 71 5.14 -10.49 15.50
C ASP A 71 6.05 -9.85 16.57
N GLU A 72 6.85 -8.86 16.21
CA GLU A 72 7.65 -8.05 17.14
C GLU A 72 6.78 -7.40 18.23
N ALA A 73 5.68 -6.74 17.84
CA ALA A 73 4.75 -6.14 18.79
C ALA A 73 4.05 -7.15 19.70
N LYS A 74 3.87 -8.40 19.25
CA LYS A 74 3.32 -9.49 20.08
C LYS A 74 4.36 -10.03 21.05
N GLU A 75 5.63 -10.10 20.65
CA GLU A 75 6.75 -10.51 21.51
C GLU A 75 7.00 -9.52 22.65
N GLU A 76 6.83 -8.21 22.41
CA GLU A 76 6.88 -7.17 23.44
C GLU A 76 5.85 -7.39 24.56
N GLY A 77 4.71 -8.03 24.23
CA GLY A 77 3.61 -8.26 25.14
C GLY A 77 2.73 -7.02 25.37
N PHE A 78 1.61 -7.23 26.06
CA PHE A 78 0.62 -6.18 26.32
C PHE A 78 0.35 -6.05 27.83
N PRO A 79 0.09 -4.83 28.34
CA PRO A 79 -0.25 -4.64 29.74
C PRO A 79 -1.56 -5.35 30.08
N VAL A 80 -1.61 -5.96 31.27
CA VAL A 80 -2.78 -6.72 31.75
C VAL A 80 -3.65 -5.90 32.72
N GLY A 81 -3.06 -4.93 33.42
CA GLY A 81 -3.76 -4.02 34.33
C GLY A 81 -4.77 -3.14 33.60
N VAL A 82 -5.89 -2.78 34.24
CA VAL A 82 -6.90 -1.89 33.62
C VAL A 82 -6.32 -0.49 33.42
N GLU A 83 -5.71 0.06 34.47
CA GLU A 83 -5.09 1.40 34.45
C GLU A 83 -3.93 1.48 33.45
N GLU A 84 -3.04 0.48 33.45
CA GLU A 84 -1.93 0.40 32.50
C GLU A 84 -2.40 0.24 31.06
N ARG A 85 -3.51 -0.48 30.81
CA ARG A 85 -4.11 -0.61 29.48
C ARG A 85 -4.67 0.70 28.96
N GLU A 86 -5.32 1.48 29.81
CA GLU A 86 -5.84 2.80 29.43
C GLU A 86 -4.70 3.79 29.12
N ALA A 87 -3.64 3.79 29.94
CA ALA A 87 -2.46 4.60 29.68
C ALA A 87 -1.77 4.20 28.36
N PHE A 88 -1.55 2.90 28.16
CA PHE A 88 -0.96 2.37 26.94
C PHE A 88 -1.84 2.68 25.71
N PHE A 89 -3.16 2.53 25.82
CA PHE A 89 -4.09 2.87 24.75
C PHE A 89 -3.94 4.33 24.34
N ASN A 90 -3.95 5.27 25.28
CA ASN A 90 -3.83 6.70 24.99
C ASN A 90 -2.47 7.02 24.36
N GLU A 91 -1.39 6.43 24.86
CA GLU A 91 -0.05 6.59 24.28
C GLU A 91 0.01 6.09 22.84
N GLN A 92 -0.54 4.91 22.56
CA GLN A 92 -0.57 4.34 21.22
C GLN A 92 -1.44 5.14 20.25
N VAL A 93 -2.60 5.63 20.68
CA VAL A 93 -3.45 6.50 19.86
C VAL A 93 -2.74 7.82 19.54
N MET A 94 -2.13 8.49 20.52
CA MET A 94 -1.37 9.71 20.29
C MET A 94 -0.18 9.49 19.34
N THR A 95 0.55 8.38 19.53
CA THR A 95 1.67 8.02 18.66
C THR A 95 1.20 7.73 17.24
N GLY A 96 0.11 6.98 17.08
CA GLY A 96 -0.49 6.67 15.79
C GLY A 96 -0.97 7.91 15.05
N GLU A 97 -1.65 8.83 15.75
CA GLU A 97 -2.12 10.11 15.21
C GLU A 97 -0.94 10.99 14.79
N MET A 98 0.08 11.15 15.63
CA MET A 98 1.27 11.94 15.30
C MET A 98 1.98 11.41 14.04
N LEU A 99 2.13 10.09 13.92
CA LEU A 99 2.74 9.46 12.74
C LEU A 99 1.83 9.53 11.49
N SER A 100 0.51 9.63 11.68
CA SER A 100 -0.46 9.76 10.58
C SER A 100 -0.60 11.20 10.05
N GLN A 101 -0.33 12.20 10.89
CA GLN A 101 -0.46 13.64 10.56
C GLN A 101 0.77 14.20 9.85
N ASP A 102 1.95 13.58 9.99
CA ASP A 102 3.20 14.06 9.40
C ASP A 102 3.21 13.85 7.87
N ARG A 103 2.59 14.81 7.16
CA ARG A 103 2.44 14.95 5.70
C ARG A 103 1.73 13.79 4.98
N MET A 104 0.40 13.81 5.09
CA MET A 104 -0.52 13.19 4.13
C MET A 104 -1.16 14.23 3.17
N ASP A 105 -0.50 15.38 2.95
CA ASP A 105 -1.01 16.47 2.10
C ASP A 105 -0.78 16.25 0.59
N GLU A 106 -0.24 15.11 0.16
CA GLU A 106 -0.15 14.76 -1.26
C GLU A 106 -1.11 13.61 -1.59
N PRO A 107 -2.15 13.87 -2.42
CA PRO A 107 -3.08 12.83 -2.82
C PRO A 107 -2.33 11.72 -3.58
N LEU A 108 -2.53 10.47 -3.16
CA LEU A 108 -1.95 9.25 -3.74
C LEU A 108 -2.04 9.14 -5.28
N HIS A 109 -2.92 9.90 -5.93
CA HIS A 109 -3.05 9.94 -7.39
C HIS A 109 -2.05 10.85 -8.11
N VAL A 110 -1.34 11.73 -7.40
CA VAL A 110 -0.38 12.68 -8.01
C VAL A 110 1.08 12.24 -7.83
N ALA A 111 1.39 11.46 -6.78
CA ALA A 111 2.73 10.90 -6.57
C ALA A 111 3.17 9.92 -7.67
N ILE A 112 2.23 9.18 -8.29
CA ILE A 112 2.52 8.22 -9.38
C ILE A 112 2.78 8.94 -10.72
N LEU A 113 2.30 10.17 -10.90
CA LEU A 113 2.46 10.93 -12.15
C LEU A 113 3.59 11.97 -12.12
N ARG A 114 4.22 12.23 -10.96
CA ARG A 114 5.41 13.08 -10.84
C ARG A 114 6.71 12.34 -11.16
N THR A 115 6.69 11.50 -12.20
CA THR A 115 7.92 11.07 -12.87
C THR A 115 8.36 12.14 -13.86
N ASP A 116 8.67 13.36 -13.39
CA ASP A 116 9.31 14.36 -14.22
C ASP A 116 10.62 14.84 -13.58
N LYS A 117 11.68 14.14 -14.00
CA LYS A 117 13.03 14.67 -14.26
C LYS A 117 13.50 15.90 -13.46
N SER A 118 13.49 15.88 -12.13
CA SER A 118 14.35 16.77 -11.34
C SER A 118 14.27 16.44 -9.85
N LYS A 119 15.12 15.53 -9.38
CA LYS A 119 15.96 15.63 -8.16
C LYS A 119 16.34 14.25 -7.65
N LYS A 120 17.64 14.00 -7.65
CA LYS A 120 18.31 12.81 -7.10
C LYS A 120 18.29 12.78 -5.55
N ALA A 121 17.32 13.43 -4.91
CA ALA A 121 17.19 13.60 -3.46
C ALA A 121 15.90 13.00 -2.87
N ASP A 122 14.91 12.66 -3.70
CA ASP A 122 13.54 12.35 -3.21
C ASP A 122 13.25 10.85 -3.05
N SER A 123 14.18 9.96 -3.42
CA SER A 123 14.00 8.50 -3.25
C SER A 123 14.05 8.04 -1.79
N ILE A 124 14.59 8.86 -0.89
CA ILE A 124 14.62 8.57 0.56
C ILE A 124 13.26 8.85 1.20
N SER A 125 12.47 9.81 0.67
CA SER A 125 11.20 10.21 1.29
C SER A 125 10.09 9.16 1.18
N PHE A 126 10.04 8.38 0.09
CA PHE A 126 8.92 7.44 -0.12
C PHE A 126 9.01 6.20 0.77
N SER A 127 10.21 5.64 0.96
CA SER A 127 10.42 4.54 1.91
C SER A 127 10.15 4.97 3.35
N ASP A 128 10.52 6.20 3.69
CA ASP A 128 10.31 6.77 5.02
C ASP A 128 8.82 7.06 5.30
N VAL A 129 8.05 7.44 4.27
CA VAL A 129 6.60 7.58 4.39
C VAL A 129 5.95 6.21 4.56
N ALA A 130 6.35 5.21 3.77
CA ALA A 130 5.83 3.84 3.91
C ALA A 130 6.12 3.24 5.30
N SER A 131 7.31 3.46 5.86
CA SER A 131 7.63 3.00 7.22
C SER A 131 6.81 3.72 8.28
N LYS A 132 6.65 5.05 8.19
CA LYS A 132 5.76 5.82 9.09
C LYS A 132 4.31 5.35 9.04
N MET A 133 3.82 5.00 7.85
CA MET A 133 2.46 4.45 7.69
C MET A 133 2.31 3.09 8.38
N ILE A 134 3.31 2.23 8.26
CA ILE A 134 3.34 0.93 8.94
C ILE A 134 3.41 1.13 10.46
N ASP A 135 4.25 2.04 10.93
CA ASP A 135 4.43 2.31 12.37
C ASP A 135 3.18 2.98 12.98
N SER A 136 2.52 3.87 12.23
CA SER A 136 1.21 4.44 12.61
C SER A 136 0.14 3.35 12.70
N ALA A 137 0.04 2.48 11.70
CA ALA A 137 -0.88 1.34 11.72
C ALA A 137 -0.58 0.39 12.90
N LEU A 138 0.68 0.16 13.22
CA LEU A 138 1.11 -0.66 14.34
C LEU A 138 0.62 -0.09 15.68
N ALA A 139 0.70 1.23 15.86
CA ALA A 139 0.19 1.89 17.05
C ALA A 139 -1.34 1.75 17.19
N PHE A 140 -2.09 1.92 16.08
CA PHE A 140 -3.54 1.68 16.09
C PHE A 140 -3.90 0.21 16.35
N TYR A 141 -3.12 -0.75 15.82
CA TYR A 141 -3.25 -2.18 16.11
C TYR A 141 -3.02 -2.47 17.60
N LYS A 142 -1.96 -1.91 18.19
CA LYS A 142 -1.66 -2.03 19.62
C LYS A 142 -2.82 -1.49 20.47
N GLY A 143 -3.39 -0.34 20.10
CA GLY A 143 -4.57 0.24 20.73
C GLY A 143 -5.82 -0.66 20.62
N LEU A 144 -6.07 -1.25 19.46
CA LEU A 144 -7.16 -2.21 19.25
C LEU A 144 -7.04 -3.46 20.14
N LYS A 145 -5.82 -3.94 20.37
CA LYS A 145 -5.57 -5.15 21.16
C LYS A 145 -5.90 -4.97 22.64
N VAL A 146 -5.65 -3.80 23.20
CA VAL A 146 -5.90 -3.50 24.63
C VAL A 146 -7.33 -3.02 24.89
N TYR A 147 -8.07 -2.65 23.85
CA TYR A 147 -9.43 -2.13 23.96
C TYR A 147 -10.46 -3.26 24.15
N PRO A 148 -11.41 -3.13 25.09
CA PRO A 148 -12.36 -4.20 25.41
C PRO A 148 -13.39 -4.49 24.31
N ALA A 149 -13.68 -3.53 23.43
CA ALA A 149 -14.68 -3.66 22.35
C ALA A 149 -14.10 -3.20 20.99
N PRO A 150 -13.18 -3.96 20.38
CA PRO A 150 -12.44 -3.52 19.19
C PRO A 150 -13.34 -3.16 17.99
N GLY A 151 -14.55 -3.74 17.93
CA GLY A 151 -15.54 -3.45 16.89
C GLY A 151 -16.18 -2.05 16.94
N ASP A 152 -16.13 -1.35 18.07
CA ASP A 152 -16.57 0.04 18.14
C ASP A 152 -15.42 1.01 17.86
N LEU A 153 -14.21 0.66 18.29
CA LEU A 153 -13.01 1.43 18.02
C LEU A 153 -12.68 1.47 16.52
N ILE A 154 -12.85 0.36 15.79
CA ILE A 154 -12.61 0.33 14.34
C ILE A 154 -13.53 1.29 13.58
N LYS A 155 -14.76 1.53 14.05
CA LYS A 155 -15.70 2.47 13.42
C LYS A 155 -15.22 3.91 13.56
N ILE A 156 -14.60 4.24 14.69
CA ILE A 156 -14.00 5.56 14.91
C ILE A 156 -12.81 5.72 13.97
N TYR A 157 -11.92 4.71 13.92
CA TYR A 157 -10.75 4.73 13.03
C TYR A 157 -11.12 4.84 11.55
N ASP A 158 -12.20 4.20 11.09
CA ASP A 158 -12.69 4.31 9.71
C ASP A 158 -13.02 5.78 9.31
N SER A 159 -13.38 6.60 10.30
CA SER A 159 -13.72 8.02 10.10
C SER A 159 -12.56 8.99 10.35
N THR A 160 -11.62 8.65 11.23
CA THR A 160 -10.56 9.57 11.68
C THR A 160 -9.20 9.30 11.04
N VAL A 161 -8.91 8.05 10.66
CA VAL A 161 -7.61 7.64 10.13
C VAL A 161 -7.63 7.59 8.60
N PRO A 162 -6.56 8.05 7.90
CA PRO A 162 -6.47 7.94 6.45
C PRO A 162 -6.59 6.50 5.93
N LYS A 163 -7.33 6.31 4.82
CA LYS A 163 -7.52 4.99 4.15
C LYS A 163 -6.23 4.18 3.96
N PRO A 164 -5.09 4.78 3.55
CA PRO A 164 -3.87 4.00 3.33
C PRO A 164 -3.31 3.34 4.61
N ILE A 165 -3.55 3.94 5.77
CA ILE A 165 -3.17 3.37 7.08
C ILE A 165 -4.18 2.30 7.49
N LEU A 166 -5.48 2.51 7.22
CA LEU A 166 -6.53 1.52 7.46
C LEU A 166 -6.33 0.23 6.63
N ASP A 167 -5.86 0.35 5.38
CA ASP A 167 -5.56 -0.80 4.53
C ASP A 167 -4.42 -1.65 5.13
N ILE A 168 -3.36 -1.00 5.65
CA ILE A 168 -2.26 -1.67 6.34
C ILE A 168 -2.74 -2.31 7.65
N LEU A 169 -3.55 -1.60 8.42
CA LEU A 169 -4.16 -2.09 9.65
C LEU A 169 -5.05 -3.32 9.38
N ALA A 170 -5.83 -3.30 8.29
CA ALA A 170 -6.64 -4.44 7.88
C ALA A 170 -5.77 -5.66 7.54
N ASP A 171 -4.64 -5.47 6.84
CA ASP A 171 -3.65 -6.53 6.58
C ASP A 171 -3.04 -7.06 7.91
N MET A 172 -2.78 -6.20 8.90
CA MET A 172 -2.31 -6.60 10.25
C MET A 172 -3.35 -7.43 11.00
N ILE A 173 -4.62 -7.03 10.98
CA ILE A 173 -5.70 -7.75 11.67
C ILE A 173 -6.06 -9.05 10.94
N ALA A 174 -5.99 -9.08 9.61
CA ALA A 174 -6.18 -10.33 8.85
C ALA A 174 -5.10 -11.37 9.18
N TYR A 175 -3.90 -10.92 9.56
CA TYR A 175 -2.85 -11.79 10.09
C TYR A 175 -3.07 -12.14 11.57
N ASP A 176 -3.50 -11.18 12.40
CA ASP A 176 -3.85 -11.41 13.80
C ASP A 176 -5.31 -11.82 14.01
N GLY A 177 -5.59 -13.12 13.87
CA GLY A 177 -6.94 -13.70 14.05
C GLY A 177 -7.53 -13.58 15.47
N ASP A 178 -6.77 -13.09 16.45
CA ASP A 178 -7.24 -12.90 17.83
C ASP A 178 -8.15 -11.65 17.99
N ILE A 179 -8.06 -10.68 17.07
CA ILE A 179 -8.88 -9.46 17.14
C ILE A 179 -10.27 -9.77 16.57
N SER A 180 -11.23 -10.00 17.47
CA SER A 180 -12.62 -10.24 17.10
C SER A 180 -13.34 -8.94 16.70
N ILE A 181 -13.19 -8.49 15.44
CA ILE A 181 -14.00 -7.42 14.83
C ILE A 181 -15.41 -7.91 14.44
N ARG A 182 -15.91 -9.02 15.00
CA ARG A 182 -17.33 -9.33 14.87
C ARG A 182 -18.06 -8.27 15.68
N THR A 183 -18.74 -7.35 15.00
CA THR A 183 -19.84 -6.59 15.58
C THR A 183 -20.70 -7.60 16.33
N ARG A 184 -20.62 -7.63 17.66
CA ARG A 184 -21.63 -8.35 18.43
C ARG A 184 -22.94 -7.71 18.00
N PRO A 185 -23.91 -8.45 17.45
CA PRO A 185 -25.22 -7.88 17.25
C PRO A 185 -25.66 -7.37 18.63
N SER A 186 -25.86 -6.06 18.71
CA SER A 186 -26.53 -5.43 19.83
C SER A 186 -27.86 -6.19 20.04
N SER A 187 -28.15 -6.60 21.27
CA SER A 187 -29.22 -7.54 21.69
C SER A 187 -28.90 -9.01 21.35
N ALA A 188 -28.66 -9.93 22.29
CA ALA A 188 -29.65 -10.41 23.27
C ALA A 188 -31.10 -10.09 22.86
N GLY A 189 -31.47 -10.41 21.62
CA GLY A 189 -32.86 -10.57 21.26
C GLY A 189 -33.39 -11.73 22.08
N ILE A 190 -34.21 -11.43 23.09
CA ILE A 190 -35.15 -12.39 23.63
C ILE A 190 -35.94 -12.89 22.41
N ASN A 191 -35.77 -14.15 22.03
CA ASN A 191 -36.60 -14.73 20.99
C ASN A 191 -38.05 -14.66 21.49
N LEU A 192 -38.86 -13.81 20.86
CA LEU A 192 -40.29 -13.68 21.17
C LEU A 192 -41.06 -15.01 20.96
N GLY A 193 -40.40 -16.03 20.37
CA GLY A 193 -40.89 -17.40 20.23
C GLY A 193 -40.69 -18.31 21.46
N ASP A 194 -39.93 -17.89 22.47
CA ASP A 194 -39.69 -18.68 23.70
C ASP A 194 -40.60 -18.27 24.88
N ILE A 195 -41.62 -17.42 24.64
CA ILE A 195 -42.63 -17.12 25.66
C ILE A 195 -43.61 -18.30 25.70
N PRO A 196 -43.69 -19.07 26.81
CA PRO A 196 -44.71 -20.11 26.94
C PRO A 196 -46.09 -19.46 26.88
N SER A 197 -46.96 -19.93 25.98
CA SER A 197 -48.35 -19.51 25.95
C SER A 197 -49.03 -19.96 27.24
N VAL A 198 -49.14 -19.06 28.22
CA VAL A 198 -49.96 -19.29 29.40
C VAL A 198 -51.41 -19.38 28.94
N GLY A 199 -51.94 -20.60 29.02
CA GLY A 199 -53.30 -20.94 28.62
C GLY A 199 -54.32 -20.18 29.45
N LEU A 200 -55.22 -19.49 28.75
CA LEU A 200 -56.51 -19.05 29.25
C LEU A 200 -57.54 -20.05 28.74
N ASP A 201 -57.72 -21.13 29.49
CA ASP A 201 -58.94 -21.95 29.51
C ASP A 201 -59.06 -22.60 30.91
#